data_AF-A0A945ZUM2-F1
#
_entry.id   AF-A0A945ZUM2-F1
#
_cell.length_a   1.000
_cell.length_b   1.000
_cell.length_c   1.000
_cell.angle_alpha   90.00
_cell.angle_beta   90.00
_cell.angle_gamma   90.00
#
_symmetry.space_group_name_H-M   'P 1'
#
loop_
_entity.id
_entity.type
_entity.pdbx_description
1 polymer ?
#
loop_
_entity_poly.entity_id
_entity_poly.type
_entity_poly.pdbx_seq_one_letter_code
_entity_poly.pdbx_strand_id
1 'polypeptide(L)' 'DPLTDGWDGNYNGKPLPQTDYWFRINLEDGREFKSHFSLIRAW' A
#
# COMPACT_ATOMS: atom_id res chain seq x y z
N ASP A 1 5.42 -5.42 -12.45
CA ASP A 1 6.61 -4.76 -12.98
C ASP A 1 6.91 -3.59 -12.05
N PRO A 2 8.11 -3.45 -11.48
CA PRO A 2 8.43 -2.34 -10.57
C PRO A 2 8.37 -0.96 -11.26
N LEU A 3 8.09 -0.88 -12.56
CA LEU A 3 7.92 0.34 -13.35
C LEU A 3 6.46 0.80 -13.47
N THR A 4 5.48 0.09 -12.89
CA THR A 4 4.10 0.59 -12.85
C THR A 4 3.96 1.66 -11.78
N ASP A 5 3.18 2.71 -12.05
CA ASP A 5 2.76 3.66 -11.04
C ASP A 5 2.18 2.88 -9.85
N GLY A 6 2.84 3.02 -8.70
CA GLY A 6 2.38 2.42 -7.46
C GLY A 6 1.04 3.01 -7.03
N TRP A 7 0.61 2.67 -5.82
CA TRP A 7 -0.60 3.28 -5.30
C TRP A 7 -0.41 4.80 -5.09
N ASP A 8 -1.35 5.59 -5.61
CA ASP A 8 -1.32 7.06 -5.64
C ASP A 8 -1.86 7.71 -4.34
N GLY A 9 -2.26 6.91 -3.35
CA GLY A 9 -2.83 7.38 -2.09
C GLY A 9 -4.35 7.59 -2.11
N ASN A 10 -5.04 7.26 -3.21
CA ASN A 10 -6.50 7.33 -3.29
C ASN A 10 -7.17 5.96 -3.12
N TYR A 11 -8.19 5.89 -2.27
CA TYR A 11 -9.03 4.70 -2.14
C TYR A 11 -10.46 5.03 -2.61
N ASN A 12 -10.94 4.29 -3.62
CA ASN A 12 -12.25 4.53 -4.26
C ASN A 12 -12.47 6.00 -4.68
N GLY A 13 -11.41 6.63 -5.21
CA GLY A 13 -11.44 8.03 -5.66
C GLY A 13 -11.40 9.07 -4.55
N LYS A 14 -11.16 8.66 -3.29
CA LYS A 14 -11.02 9.57 -2.15
C LYS A 14 -9.59 9.53 -1.60
N PRO A 15 -8.99 10.69 -1.27
CA PRO A 15 -7.66 10.72 -0.68
C PRO A 15 -7.71 10.06 0.70
N LEU A 16 -6.77 9.15 0.94
CA LEU A 16 -6.63 8.52 2.23
C LEU A 16 -5.79 9.39 3.20
N PRO A 17 -6.01 9.25 4.53
CA PRO A 17 -5.23 9.96 5.53
C PRO A 17 -3.71 9.77 5.39
N GLN A 18 -2.94 10.78 5.78
CA GLN A 18 -1.49 10.66 5.88
C GLN A 18 -1.11 9.85 7.13
N THR A 19 -1.14 8.53 7.03
CA THR A 19 -0.88 7.59 8.15
C THR A 19 -0.18 6.32 7.66
N ASP A 20 0.11 5.40 8.59
CA ASP A 20 0.64 4.06 8.32
C ASP A 20 -0.45 3.11 7.81
N TYR A 21 -0.17 2.49 6.66
CA TYR A 21 -1.01 1.50 6.01
C TYR A 21 -0.36 0.13 6.07
N TRP A 22 -1.10 -0.84 6.59
CA TRP A 22 -0.65 -2.22 6.72
C TRP A 22 -1.27 -3.07 5.61
N PHE A 23 -0.48 -3.96 5.04
CA PHE A 23 -0.98 -4.93 4.07
C PHE A 23 -0.52 -6.34 4.39
N ARG A 24 -1.27 -7.29 3.85
CA ARG A 24 -1.07 -8.72 4.04
C ARG A 24 -1.30 -9.44 2.73
N ILE A 25 -0.30 -10.19 2.29
CA ILE A 25 -0.35 -11.03 1.10
C ILE A 25 -0.43 -12.47 1.55
N ASN A 26 -1.47 -13.18 1.12
CA ASN A 26 -1.53 -14.63 1.21
C ASN A 26 -1.04 -15.17 -0.13
N LEU A 27 0.09 -15.88 -0.10
CA LEU A 27 0.65 -16.54 -1.27
C LEU A 27 -0.02 -17.90 -1.47
N GLU A 28 -0.10 -18.36 -2.71
CA GLU A 28 -0.74 -19.63 -3.06
C GLU A 28 -0.07 -20.85 -2.40
N ASP A 29 1.21 -20.73 -2.02
CA ASP A 29 1.97 -21.75 -1.30
C ASP A 29 1.69 -21.78 0.22
N GLY A 30 0.74 -20.97 0.69
CA GLY A 30 0.34 -20.90 2.10
C GLY A 30 1.19 -19.96 2.96
N ARG A 31 2.20 -19.29 2.39
CA ARG A 31 2.97 -18.27 3.11
C ARG A 31 2.17 -16.98 3.25
N GLU A 32 2.32 -16.35 4.39
CA GLU A 32 1.73 -15.06 4.70
C GLU A 32 2.84 -14.01 4.80
N PHE A 33 2.75 -12.94 4.01
CA PHE A 33 3.66 -11.80 4.09
C PHE A 33 2.89 -10.58 4.61
N LYS A 34 3.42 -9.96 5.66
CA LYS A 34 2.87 -8.74 6.26
C LYS A 34 3.92 -7.64 6.20
N SER A 35 3.50 -6.44 5.80
CA SER A 35 4.35 -5.26 5.83
C SER A 35 3.48 -4.01 5.92
N HIS A 36 4.11 -2.85 5.98
CA HIS A 36 3.43 -1.56 6.02
C HIS A 36 4.17 -0.53 5.16
N PHE A 37 3.46 0.52 4.79
CA PHE A 37 4.02 1.71 4.17
C PHE A 37 3.26 2.94 4.70
N SER A 38 3.92 4.09 4.77
CA SER A 38 3.33 5.32 5.28
C SER A 38 3.08 6.27 4.11
N LEU A 39 1.89 6.87 4.06
CA LEU A 39 1.70 8.03 3.19
C LEU A 39 2.35 9.23 3.88
N ILE A 40 3.31 9.88 3.22
CA ILE A 40 3.94 11.12 3.68
C ILE A 40 3.69 12.20 2.64
N ARG A 41 3.21 13.37 3.08
CA ARG A 41 3.07 14.56 2.24
C ARG A 41 4.47 15.13 2.01
N ALA A 42 4.97 15.03 0.78
CA ALA A 42 6.09 15.84 0.35
C ALA A 42 5.65 17.30 0.29
N TRP A 43 6.41 18.18 0.92
CA TRP A 43 6.24 19.64 0.83
C TRP A 43 6.81 20.14 -0.49
#